data_AF-A0A7M2QTQ6-F1
#
_entry.id   AF-A0A7M2QTQ6-F1
#
_cell.length_a   1.000
_cell.length_b   1.000
_cell.length_c   1.000
_cell.angle_alpha   90.00
_cell.angle_beta   90.00
_cell.angle_gamma   90.00
#
_symmetry.space_group_name_H-M   'P 1'
#
loop_
_entity.id
_entity.type
_entity.pdbx_description
1 polymer ?
#
loop_
_entity_poly.entity_id
_entity_poly.type
_entity_poly.pdbx_seq_one_letter_code
_entity_poly.pdbx_strand_id
1 'polypeptide(L)'
;MVVLLLVTTTHSSAASSSYAVIDAETGRLLAGSNENVPLPIASLTKMWTALVAIENLDLKTPVTISQRAATSEGSSIYLTAGEETTLETLLYGLLLRSGNDAAAAIAEAAGGSLEGFSKMMNDTALFYGLENTHFENPSGLHDEKHLASAYDTAQMLRIAMQNKKFEKIASTKYFKGTTENGTLWENKHKLVRNNKFAIAGKTGYTKVAGRTLATYFEKDGKKVIVVTINEGNDWVVHSNFADYVFKHYTNEVIAKAGTYSVQSDIDVKLTEPQHLLLTKKEVKKVKNILQLPRSKTKDSIGRWSFYIDDQPVKDAIVDVKWK
;
A
#
# COMPACT_ATOMS: atom_id res chain seq x y z
N MET A 1 55.60 -10.92 -5.62
CA MET A 1 54.32 -10.23 -5.90
C MET A 1 53.22 -11.24 -5.62
N VAL A 2 52.59 -11.17 -4.44
CA VAL A 2 51.54 -12.13 -4.05
C VAL A 2 50.21 -11.53 -4.47
N VAL A 3 49.56 -12.14 -5.46
CA VAL A 3 48.20 -11.79 -5.86
C VAL A 3 47.26 -12.48 -4.87
N LEU A 4 46.66 -11.69 -3.98
CA LEU A 4 45.62 -12.16 -3.08
C LEU A 4 44.30 -12.20 -3.84
N LEU A 5 43.89 -13.39 -4.26
CA LEU A 5 42.58 -13.63 -4.86
C LEU A 5 41.53 -13.65 -3.74
N LEU A 6 40.82 -12.54 -3.55
CA LEU A 6 39.65 -12.48 -2.69
C LEU A 6 38.47 -13.14 -3.41
N VAL A 7 38.24 -14.42 -3.11
CA VAL A 7 37.01 -15.11 -3.50
C VAL A 7 35.93 -14.67 -2.52
N THR A 8 35.14 -13.65 -2.89
CA THR A 8 33.92 -13.30 -2.15
C THR A 8 32.84 -14.30 -2.51
N THR A 9 32.63 -15.30 -1.66
CA THR A 9 31.41 -16.10 -1.71
C THR A 9 30.24 -15.22 -1.27
N THR A 10 29.41 -14.76 -2.19
CA THR A 10 28.15 -14.07 -1.89
C THR A 10 27.17 -15.07 -1.30
N HIS A 11 27.22 -15.30 0.01
CA HIS A 11 26.10 -15.89 0.72
C HIS A 11 25.02 -14.82 0.84
N SER A 12 23.96 -14.95 0.03
CA SER A 12 22.72 -14.19 0.23
C SER A 12 22.13 -14.61 1.58
N SER A 13 22.39 -13.82 2.62
CA SER A 13 21.75 -13.99 3.92
C SER A 13 20.27 -13.58 3.81
N ALA A 14 19.38 -14.33 4.47
CA ALA A 14 17.98 -13.95 4.58
C ALA A 14 17.85 -12.52 5.15
N ALA A 15 16.88 -11.76 4.64
CA ALA A 15 16.56 -10.43 5.14
C ALA A 15 16.28 -10.42 6.65
N SER A 16 16.56 -9.33 7.35
CA SER A 16 16.10 -9.18 8.74
C SER A 16 14.57 -9.15 8.81
N SER A 17 13.98 -9.57 9.93
CA SER A 17 12.54 -9.41 10.15
C SER A 17 12.18 -7.94 10.40
N SER A 18 11.03 -7.53 9.87
CA SER A 18 10.48 -6.18 10.04
C SER A 18 8.96 -6.22 10.02
N TYR A 19 8.33 -5.28 10.72
CA TYR A 19 6.88 -5.09 10.62
C TYR A 19 6.47 -3.62 10.80
N ALA A 20 5.32 -3.27 10.23
CA ALA A 20 4.64 -2.02 10.45
C ALA A 20 3.14 -2.26 10.63
N VAL A 21 2.55 -1.60 11.62
CA VAL A 21 1.10 -1.53 11.85
C VAL A 21 0.70 -0.08 11.78
N ILE A 22 -0.13 0.29 10.81
CA ILE A 22 -0.53 1.68 10.58
C ILE A 22 -2.05 1.84 10.67
N ASP A 23 -2.49 3.02 11.09
CA ASP A 23 -3.86 3.48 10.85
C ASP A 23 -4.03 3.69 9.35
N ALA A 24 -4.96 2.96 8.73
CA ALA A 24 -5.13 3.01 7.28
C ALA A 24 -5.77 4.31 6.80
N GLU A 25 -6.42 5.09 7.67
CA GLU A 25 -6.99 6.37 7.30
C GLU A 25 -5.89 7.44 7.24
N THR A 26 -5.09 7.55 8.29
CA THR A 26 -4.09 8.63 8.44
C THR A 26 -2.71 8.26 7.92
N GLY A 27 -2.35 6.99 7.88
CA GLY A 27 -0.98 6.53 7.63
C GLY A 27 -0.08 6.60 8.87
N ARG A 28 -0.64 6.92 10.03
CA ARG A 28 0.10 6.99 11.30
C ARG A 28 0.58 5.61 11.72
N LEU A 29 1.87 5.49 12.03
CA LEU A 29 2.44 4.30 12.65
C LEU A 29 1.88 4.09 14.06
N LEU A 30 1.30 2.92 14.30
CA LEU A 30 0.74 2.50 15.59
C LEU A 30 1.70 1.58 16.36
N ALA A 31 2.43 0.74 15.62
CA ALA A 31 3.50 -0.12 16.13
C ALA A 31 4.43 -0.51 14.98
N GLY A 32 5.72 -0.68 15.26
CA GLY A 32 6.72 -1.10 14.27
C GLY A 32 7.94 -1.72 14.91
N SER A 33 8.71 -2.45 14.11
CA SER A 33 10.07 -2.88 14.42
C SER A 33 10.84 -2.96 13.11
N ASN A 34 11.98 -2.26 13.02
CA ASN A 34 12.74 -2.09 11.78
C ASN A 34 11.86 -1.57 10.63
N GLU A 35 10.82 -0.79 10.95
CA GLU A 35 9.73 -0.47 10.03
C GLU A 35 10.20 0.38 8.85
N ASN A 36 11.27 1.17 9.04
CA ASN A 36 11.88 2.02 8.01
C ASN A 36 13.12 1.39 7.35
N VAL A 37 13.50 0.16 7.70
CA VAL A 37 14.67 -0.51 7.11
C VAL A 37 14.30 -1.02 5.70
N PRO A 38 15.00 -0.60 4.62
CA PRO A 38 14.76 -1.12 3.29
C PRO A 38 15.12 -2.59 3.19
N LEU A 39 14.15 -3.43 2.83
CA LEU A 39 14.30 -4.89 2.72
C LEU A 39 13.65 -5.42 1.43
N PRO A 40 14.04 -6.61 0.96
CA PRO A 40 13.35 -7.26 -0.15
C PRO A 40 11.91 -7.59 0.24
N ILE A 41 10.93 -7.02 -0.46
CA ILE A 41 9.50 -7.21 -0.13
C ILE A 41 8.80 -8.31 -0.93
N ALA A 42 9.54 -8.96 -1.84
CA ALA A 42 9.01 -9.97 -2.76
C ALA A 42 7.75 -9.46 -3.48
N SER A 43 6.75 -10.32 -3.70
CA SER A 43 5.55 -9.96 -4.46
C SER A 43 4.61 -8.94 -3.81
N LEU A 44 4.94 -8.34 -2.66
CA LEU A 44 4.23 -7.14 -2.19
C LEU A 44 4.39 -5.97 -3.17
N THR A 45 5.49 -5.93 -3.93
CA THR A 45 5.73 -5.02 -5.07
C THR A 45 4.54 -4.91 -6.01
N LYS A 46 3.82 -6.03 -6.21
CA LYS A 46 2.68 -6.09 -7.14
C LYS A 46 1.49 -5.23 -6.73
N MET A 47 1.39 -4.82 -5.47
CA MET A 47 0.39 -3.82 -5.05
C MET A 47 0.68 -2.48 -5.73
N TRP A 48 1.95 -2.10 -5.80
CA TRP A 48 2.39 -0.88 -6.45
C TRP A 48 2.28 -0.96 -7.97
N THR A 49 2.69 -2.08 -8.57
CA THR A 49 2.47 -2.37 -10.00
C THR A 49 1.01 -2.21 -10.40
N ALA A 50 0.08 -2.74 -9.60
CA ALA A 50 -1.34 -2.63 -9.87
C ALA A 50 -1.84 -1.18 -9.81
N LEU A 51 -1.45 -0.41 -8.78
CA LEU A 51 -1.84 0.99 -8.66
C LEU A 51 -1.33 1.82 -9.84
N VAL A 52 -0.01 1.74 -10.13
CA VAL A 52 0.62 2.50 -11.22
C VAL A 52 -0.04 2.19 -12.55
N ALA A 53 -0.35 0.91 -12.83
CA ALA A 53 -1.05 0.54 -14.06
C ALA A 53 -2.48 1.12 -14.13
N ILE A 54 -3.24 1.06 -13.04
CA ILE A 54 -4.61 1.58 -12.95
C ILE A 54 -4.66 3.11 -13.16
N GLU A 55 -3.62 3.82 -12.74
CA GLU A 55 -3.52 5.28 -12.92
C GLU A 55 -3.14 5.69 -14.35
N ASN A 56 -2.56 4.78 -15.14
CA ASN A 56 -2.02 5.08 -16.47
C ASN A 56 -2.81 4.45 -17.63
N LEU A 57 -3.64 3.44 -17.38
CA LEU A 57 -4.39 2.71 -18.41
C LEU A 57 -5.85 2.45 -18.00
N ASP A 58 -6.74 2.32 -18.99
CA ASP A 58 -8.10 1.85 -18.75
C ASP A 58 -8.11 0.33 -18.50
N LEU A 59 -9.02 -0.13 -17.64
CA LEU A 59 -9.16 -1.56 -17.31
C LEU A 59 -9.50 -2.42 -18.53
N LYS A 60 -10.15 -1.84 -19.54
CA LYS A 60 -10.53 -2.52 -20.79
C LYS A 60 -9.44 -2.47 -21.85
N THR A 61 -8.29 -1.81 -21.59
CA THR A 61 -7.18 -1.78 -22.54
C THR A 61 -6.79 -3.21 -22.92
N PRO A 62 -6.82 -3.56 -24.22
CA PRO A 62 -6.33 -4.84 -24.70
C PRO A 62 -4.81 -4.87 -24.59
N VAL A 63 -4.28 -6.01 -24.16
CA VAL A 63 -2.85 -6.25 -23.99
C VAL A 63 -2.50 -7.55 -24.72
N THR A 64 -1.64 -7.44 -25.73
CA THR A 64 -1.05 -8.58 -26.43
C THR A 64 0.15 -9.07 -25.62
N ILE A 65 0.18 -10.36 -25.29
CA ILE A 65 1.23 -10.94 -24.46
C ILE A 65 2.49 -11.18 -25.27
N SER A 66 3.61 -10.59 -24.83
CA SER A 66 4.91 -10.80 -25.46
C SER A 66 5.53 -12.15 -25.08
N GLN A 67 6.52 -12.60 -25.87
CA GLN A 67 7.32 -13.78 -25.52
C GLN A 67 8.04 -13.61 -24.17
N ARG A 68 8.48 -12.40 -23.85
CA ARG A 68 9.15 -12.09 -22.58
C ARG A 68 8.20 -12.25 -21.41
N ALA A 69 6.99 -11.70 -21.51
CA ALA A 69 5.98 -11.84 -20.47
C ALA A 69 5.63 -13.32 -20.24
N ALA A 70 5.32 -14.06 -21.32
CA ALA A 70 4.97 -15.48 -21.25
C ALA A 70 6.07 -16.39 -20.64
N THR A 71 7.34 -15.98 -20.71
CA THR A 71 8.48 -16.76 -20.20
C THR A 71 9.01 -16.26 -18.84
N SER A 72 8.29 -15.37 -18.16
CA SER A 72 8.66 -14.87 -16.84
C SER A 72 8.74 -15.99 -15.80
N GLU A 73 9.82 -16.03 -15.03
CA GLU A 73 10.02 -17.04 -13.99
C GLU A 73 9.09 -16.86 -12.77
N GLY A 74 8.95 -17.89 -11.95
CA GLY A 74 8.22 -17.83 -10.68
C GLY A 74 6.72 -18.11 -10.79
N SER A 75 5.90 -17.39 -10.03
CA SER A 75 4.44 -17.56 -10.09
C SER A 75 3.91 -17.06 -11.44
N SER A 76 2.96 -17.78 -12.03
CA SER A 76 2.42 -17.48 -13.35
C SER A 76 0.89 -17.70 -13.35
N ILE A 77 0.18 -17.01 -14.23
CA ILE A 77 -1.21 -17.30 -14.61
C ILE A 77 -1.30 -18.07 -15.94
N TYR A 78 -0.16 -18.48 -16.47
CA TYR A 78 0.06 -19.29 -17.67
C TYR A 78 -0.38 -18.58 -18.97
N LEU A 79 0.01 -17.30 -19.11
CA LEU A 79 -0.19 -16.55 -20.35
C LEU A 79 0.64 -17.12 -21.49
N THR A 80 0.09 -17.12 -22.71
CA THR A 80 0.80 -17.56 -23.92
C THR A 80 1.21 -16.37 -24.80
N ALA A 81 2.37 -16.44 -25.43
CA ALA A 81 2.81 -15.38 -26.35
C ALA A 81 1.84 -15.24 -27.53
N GLY A 82 1.44 -14.00 -27.84
CA GLY A 82 0.44 -13.68 -28.87
C GLY A 82 -1.02 -13.74 -28.40
N GLU A 83 -1.30 -14.27 -27.20
CA GLU A 83 -2.63 -14.18 -26.57
C GLU A 83 -2.99 -12.70 -26.34
N GLU A 84 -4.27 -12.35 -26.48
CA GLU A 84 -4.79 -11.04 -26.11
C GLU A 84 -5.73 -11.15 -24.90
N THR A 85 -5.54 -10.27 -23.93
CA THR A 85 -6.44 -10.16 -22.77
C THR A 85 -6.57 -8.71 -22.32
N THR A 86 -7.39 -8.43 -21.31
CA THR A 86 -7.57 -7.07 -20.79
C THR A 86 -6.63 -6.78 -19.62
N LEU A 87 -6.31 -5.49 -19.43
CA LEU A 87 -5.62 -5.03 -18.22
C LEU A 87 -6.33 -5.50 -16.94
N GLU A 88 -7.66 -5.47 -16.90
CA GLU A 88 -8.44 -5.98 -15.75
C GLU A 88 -8.08 -7.44 -15.43
N THR A 89 -8.07 -8.31 -16.45
CA THR A 89 -7.75 -9.73 -16.27
C THR A 89 -6.32 -9.90 -15.76
N LEU A 90 -5.36 -9.14 -16.32
CA LEU A 90 -3.98 -9.17 -15.84
C LEU A 90 -3.87 -8.70 -14.39
N LEU A 91 -4.59 -7.65 -13.98
CA LEU A 91 -4.58 -7.15 -12.60
C LEU A 91 -5.16 -8.16 -11.60
N TYR A 92 -6.22 -8.89 -11.97
CA TYR A 92 -6.72 -10.00 -11.14
C TYR A 92 -5.67 -11.11 -11.03
N GLY A 93 -5.04 -11.52 -12.13
CA GLY A 93 -3.97 -12.52 -12.10
C GLY A 93 -2.76 -12.07 -11.26
N LEU A 94 -2.39 -10.80 -11.37
CA LEU A 94 -1.32 -10.15 -10.63
C LEU A 94 -1.59 -10.19 -9.11
N LEU A 95 -2.77 -9.77 -8.66
CA LEU A 95 -3.06 -9.65 -7.22
C LEU A 95 -3.48 -10.98 -6.59
N LEU A 96 -4.34 -11.77 -7.23
CA LEU A 96 -4.86 -13.02 -6.65
C LEU A 96 -3.86 -14.18 -6.78
N ARG A 97 -3.19 -14.28 -7.94
CA ARG A 97 -2.31 -15.40 -8.28
C ARG A 97 -0.83 -15.05 -8.23
N SER A 98 -0.50 -13.76 -8.08
CA SER A 98 0.88 -13.29 -8.03
C SER A 98 1.65 -13.57 -9.32
N GLY A 99 0.96 -13.59 -10.47
CA GLY A 99 1.56 -13.86 -11.78
C GLY A 99 2.65 -12.85 -12.13
N ASN A 100 3.85 -13.34 -12.42
CA ASN A 100 5.01 -12.56 -12.87
C ASN A 100 4.91 -12.27 -14.36
N ASP A 101 4.35 -13.21 -15.12
CA ASP A 101 3.92 -13.04 -16.51
C ASP A 101 2.92 -11.87 -16.65
N ALA A 102 1.92 -11.81 -15.78
CA ALA A 102 1.00 -10.68 -15.73
C ALA A 102 1.71 -9.36 -15.35
N ALA A 103 2.66 -9.41 -14.41
CA ALA A 103 3.43 -8.22 -14.03
C ALA A 103 4.27 -7.68 -15.20
N ALA A 104 4.94 -8.57 -15.94
CA ALA A 104 5.71 -8.20 -17.12
C ALA A 104 4.83 -7.64 -18.24
N ALA A 105 3.71 -8.30 -18.55
CA ALA A 105 2.76 -7.82 -19.56
C ALA A 105 2.18 -6.44 -19.22
N ILE A 106 1.80 -6.22 -17.96
CA ILE A 106 1.34 -4.91 -17.46
C ILE A 106 2.43 -3.85 -17.63
N ALA A 107 3.67 -4.18 -17.26
CA ALA A 107 4.79 -3.26 -17.37
C ALA A 107 5.09 -2.86 -18.82
N GLU A 108 5.07 -3.81 -19.74
CA GLU A 108 5.25 -3.55 -21.17
C GLU A 108 4.10 -2.69 -21.73
N ALA A 109 2.86 -2.98 -21.34
CA ALA A 109 1.69 -2.23 -21.81
C ALA A 109 1.66 -0.78 -21.29
N ALA A 110 1.99 -0.56 -20.02
CA ALA A 110 1.90 0.77 -19.39
C ALA A 110 3.18 1.61 -19.53
N GLY A 111 4.35 0.97 -19.47
CA GLY A 111 5.65 1.65 -19.50
C GLY A 111 6.46 1.42 -20.77
N GLY A 112 5.93 0.70 -21.76
CA GLY A 112 6.59 0.34 -23.01
C GLY A 112 7.73 -0.70 -22.86
N SER A 113 8.22 -0.91 -21.64
CA SER A 113 9.29 -1.82 -21.26
C SER A 113 9.27 -2.04 -19.74
N LEU A 114 10.00 -3.05 -19.25
CA LEU A 114 10.11 -3.31 -17.81
C LEU A 114 10.87 -2.17 -17.11
N GLU A 115 11.90 -1.65 -17.77
CA GLU A 115 12.73 -0.54 -17.30
C GLU A 115 11.92 0.76 -17.26
N GLY A 116 11.18 1.06 -18.34
CA GLY A 116 10.29 2.22 -18.41
C GLY A 116 9.21 2.18 -17.33
N PHE A 117 8.62 1.01 -17.10
CA PHE A 117 7.63 0.86 -16.03
C PHE A 117 8.25 0.94 -14.63
N SER A 118 9.45 0.39 -14.40
CA SER A 118 10.14 0.51 -13.12
C SER A 118 10.49 1.98 -12.81
N LYS A 119 10.83 2.77 -13.83
CA LYS A 119 10.95 4.22 -13.70
C LYS A 119 9.63 4.86 -13.25
N MET A 120 8.51 4.52 -13.89
CA MET A 120 7.19 5.01 -13.46
C MET A 120 6.88 4.62 -12.01
N MET A 121 7.17 3.39 -11.60
CA MET A 121 6.98 2.95 -10.21
C MET A 121 7.76 3.80 -9.22
N ASN A 122 9.02 4.13 -9.54
CA ASN A 122 9.87 4.98 -8.69
C ASN A 122 9.42 6.46 -8.71
N ASP A 123 9.03 7.00 -9.86
CA ASP A 123 8.48 8.35 -9.97
C ASP A 123 7.19 8.48 -9.13
N THR A 124 6.30 7.49 -9.20
CA THR A 124 5.09 7.43 -8.39
C THR A 124 5.42 7.26 -6.90
N ALA A 125 6.41 6.45 -6.55
CA ALA A 125 6.87 6.29 -5.16
C ALA A 125 7.36 7.63 -4.58
N LEU A 126 8.16 8.37 -5.35
CA LEU A 126 8.64 9.70 -4.99
C LEU A 126 7.48 10.69 -4.83
N PHE A 127 6.52 10.69 -5.76
CA PHE A 127 5.34 11.56 -5.71
C PHE A 127 4.52 11.36 -4.43
N TYR A 128 4.37 10.12 -3.98
CA TYR A 128 3.65 9.78 -2.75
C TYR A 128 4.53 9.82 -1.48
N GLY A 129 5.81 10.16 -1.59
CA GLY A 129 6.73 10.30 -0.45
C GLY A 129 7.16 8.96 0.18
N LEU A 130 7.32 7.92 -0.63
CA LEU A 130 7.86 6.62 -0.19
C LEU A 130 9.39 6.66 -0.22
N GLU A 131 10.00 7.22 0.82
CA GLU A 131 11.43 7.56 0.87
C GLU A 131 12.39 6.36 1.02
N ASN A 132 11.90 5.22 1.51
CA ASN A 132 12.68 4.01 1.77
C ASN A 132 12.35 2.91 0.77
N THR A 133 12.09 3.27 -0.48
CA THR A 133 11.60 2.39 -1.55
C THR A 133 12.36 2.61 -2.85
N HIS A 134 12.73 1.51 -3.50
CA HIS A 134 13.27 1.49 -4.86
C HIS A 134 12.87 0.22 -5.60
N PHE A 135 12.39 0.38 -6.84
CA PHE A 135 11.92 -0.70 -7.69
C PHE A 135 12.81 -0.89 -8.91
N GLU A 136 13.27 -2.13 -9.13
CA GLU A 136 14.00 -2.55 -10.33
C GLU A 136 13.14 -3.39 -11.30
N ASN A 137 11.95 -3.84 -10.87
CA ASN A 137 11.09 -4.70 -11.68
C ASN A 137 9.64 -4.65 -11.17
N PRO A 138 8.64 -5.08 -11.97
CA PRO A 138 7.23 -4.99 -11.59
C PRO A 138 6.76 -6.16 -10.69
N SER A 139 7.62 -7.13 -10.40
CA SER A 139 7.20 -8.42 -9.83
C SER A 139 7.68 -8.63 -8.39
N GLY A 140 8.76 -7.97 -7.97
CA GLY A 140 9.46 -8.26 -6.72
C GLY A 140 10.33 -9.51 -6.78
N LEU A 141 10.72 -9.94 -7.99
CA LEU A 141 11.86 -10.86 -8.14
C LEU A 141 13.11 -10.19 -7.58
N HIS A 142 14.03 -11.02 -7.08
CA HIS A 142 15.16 -10.51 -6.33
C HIS A 142 16.11 -9.71 -7.22
N ASP A 143 16.38 -8.49 -6.79
CA ASP A 143 17.48 -7.64 -7.19
C ASP A 143 18.00 -6.97 -5.91
N GLU A 144 19.30 -6.75 -5.79
CA GLU A 144 19.91 -6.16 -4.59
C GLU A 144 19.44 -4.74 -4.31
N LYS A 145 19.05 -3.99 -5.35
CA LYS A 145 18.52 -2.62 -5.23
C LYS A 145 17.00 -2.60 -5.05
N HIS A 146 16.31 -3.69 -5.36
CA HIS A 146 14.85 -3.76 -5.24
C HIS A 146 14.43 -3.94 -3.78
N LEU A 147 14.19 -2.83 -3.09
CA LEU A 147 13.97 -2.78 -1.65
C LEU A 147 12.80 -1.85 -1.32
N ALA A 148 12.07 -2.17 -0.27
CA ALA A 148 11.15 -1.23 0.38
C ALA A 148 11.11 -1.49 1.88
N SER A 149 10.77 -0.47 2.66
CA SER A 149 10.55 -0.63 4.10
C SER A 149 9.17 -1.23 4.39
N ALA A 150 8.97 -1.80 5.59
CA ALA A 150 7.64 -2.29 5.99
C ALA A 150 6.63 -1.14 6.12
N TYR A 151 7.07 0.05 6.57
CA TYR A 151 6.25 1.24 6.65
C TYR A 151 5.84 1.74 5.27
N ASP A 152 6.78 1.89 4.33
CA ASP A 152 6.48 2.32 2.97
C ASP A 152 5.56 1.30 2.28
N THR A 153 5.78 0.01 2.49
CA THR A 153 4.90 -1.04 1.95
C THR A 153 3.48 -0.96 2.53
N ALA A 154 3.34 -0.56 3.79
CA ALA A 154 2.03 -0.31 4.40
C ALA A 154 1.38 0.94 3.79
N GLN A 155 2.16 1.98 3.55
CA GLN A 155 1.71 3.20 2.85
C GLN A 155 1.31 2.90 1.40
N MET A 156 2.00 2.02 0.68
CA MET A 156 1.62 1.57 -0.66
C MET A 156 0.22 0.97 -0.66
N LEU A 157 -0.07 0.06 0.27
CA LEU A 157 -1.40 -0.54 0.38
C LEU A 157 -2.44 0.51 0.79
N ARG A 158 -2.11 1.41 1.72
CA ARG A 158 -3.00 2.51 2.13
C ARG A 158 -3.40 3.37 0.93
N ILE A 159 -2.43 3.84 0.16
CA ILE A 159 -2.63 4.70 -1.01
C ILE A 159 -3.44 3.95 -2.06
N ALA A 160 -3.04 2.71 -2.38
CA ALA A 160 -3.73 1.91 -3.39
C ALA A 160 -5.20 1.63 -3.02
N MET A 161 -5.52 1.43 -1.74
CA MET A 161 -6.89 1.24 -1.26
C MET A 161 -7.79 2.48 -1.40
N GLN A 162 -7.24 3.67 -1.64
CA GLN A 162 -8.04 4.85 -1.98
C GLN A 162 -8.62 4.76 -3.40
N ASN A 163 -8.01 3.96 -4.28
CA ASN A 163 -8.50 3.73 -5.63
C ASN A 163 -9.56 2.61 -5.65
N LYS A 164 -10.80 2.95 -6.01
CA LYS A 164 -11.93 2.00 -6.03
C LYS A 164 -11.75 0.81 -6.98
N LYS A 165 -10.99 0.98 -8.06
CA LYS A 165 -10.65 -0.13 -8.97
C LYS A 165 -9.69 -1.11 -8.29
N PHE A 166 -8.65 -0.59 -7.63
CA PHE A 166 -7.71 -1.40 -6.86
C PHE A 166 -8.41 -2.13 -5.71
N GLU A 167 -9.20 -1.40 -4.90
CA GLU A 167 -9.96 -1.97 -3.77
C GLU A 167 -10.82 -3.17 -4.21
N LYS A 168 -11.55 -3.04 -5.32
CA LYS A 168 -12.37 -4.12 -5.89
C LYS A 168 -11.52 -5.36 -6.23
N ILE A 169 -10.41 -5.17 -6.92
CA ILE A 169 -9.57 -6.28 -7.37
C ILE A 169 -8.87 -6.95 -6.17
N ALA A 170 -8.26 -6.16 -5.29
CA ALA A 170 -7.49 -6.64 -4.14
C ALA A 170 -8.35 -7.35 -3.07
N SER A 171 -9.64 -7.02 -2.99
CA SER A 171 -10.61 -7.67 -2.08
C SER A 171 -11.28 -8.92 -2.65
N THR A 172 -11.05 -9.23 -3.93
CA THR A 172 -11.72 -10.36 -4.59
C THR A 172 -11.14 -11.70 -4.11
N LYS A 173 -12.04 -12.61 -3.69
CA LYS A 173 -11.68 -13.97 -3.23
C LYS A 173 -11.52 -14.95 -4.39
N TYR A 174 -12.42 -14.86 -5.37
CA TYR A 174 -12.47 -15.73 -6.55
C TYR A 174 -12.73 -14.89 -7.79
N PHE A 175 -11.97 -15.15 -8.85
CA PHE A 175 -12.15 -14.51 -10.15
C PHE A 175 -12.05 -15.54 -11.26
N LYS A 176 -12.99 -15.56 -12.19
CA LYS A 176 -12.89 -16.42 -13.37
C LYS A 176 -12.14 -15.64 -14.45
N GLY A 177 -10.90 -16.03 -14.72
CA GLY A 177 -10.06 -15.40 -15.75
C GLY A 177 -10.70 -15.52 -17.13
N THR A 178 -10.49 -14.49 -17.97
CA THR A 178 -10.91 -14.48 -19.38
C THR A 178 -9.80 -14.92 -20.34
N THR A 179 -8.67 -15.39 -19.81
CA THR A 179 -7.57 -16.01 -20.57
C THR A 179 -8.05 -17.26 -21.29
N GLU A 180 -7.33 -17.72 -22.31
CA GLU A 180 -7.70 -18.90 -23.12
C GLU A 180 -7.98 -20.16 -22.27
N ASN A 181 -7.27 -20.30 -21.15
CA ASN A 181 -7.42 -21.43 -20.21
C ASN A 181 -8.57 -21.30 -19.20
N GLY A 182 -9.38 -20.23 -19.25
CA GLY A 182 -10.64 -20.07 -18.52
C GLY A 182 -10.61 -20.40 -17.02
N THR A 183 -9.50 -20.14 -16.33
CA THR A 183 -9.22 -20.69 -14.99
C THR A 183 -9.89 -19.88 -13.87
N LEU A 184 -10.50 -20.58 -12.90
CA LEU A 184 -10.96 -19.97 -11.66
C LEU A 184 -9.76 -19.70 -10.74
N TRP A 185 -9.44 -18.42 -10.55
CA TRP A 185 -8.39 -17.97 -9.67
C TRP A 185 -8.92 -17.73 -8.26
N GLU A 186 -8.38 -18.49 -7.32
CA GLU A 186 -8.54 -18.23 -5.90
C GLU A 186 -7.42 -17.32 -5.38
N ASN A 187 -7.78 -16.33 -4.58
CA ASN A 187 -6.83 -15.41 -3.95
C ASN A 187 -5.87 -16.17 -3.00
N LYS A 188 -4.56 -16.06 -3.23
CA LYS A 188 -3.54 -16.69 -2.37
C LYS A 188 -3.58 -16.18 -0.91
N HIS A 189 -4.14 -15.00 -0.66
CA HIS A 189 -4.22 -14.41 0.67
C HIS A 189 -5.27 -15.11 1.55
N LYS A 190 -4.82 -15.99 2.46
CA LYS A 190 -5.70 -16.81 3.31
C LYS A 190 -6.62 -15.98 4.20
N LEU A 191 -6.14 -14.87 4.76
CA LEU A 191 -6.97 -14.02 5.61
C LEU A 191 -8.10 -13.34 4.83
N VAL A 192 -7.86 -12.79 3.63
CA VAL A 192 -8.93 -12.22 2.79
C VAL A 192 -10.03 -13.26 2.51
N ARG A 193 -9.66 -14.54 2.36
CA ARG A 193 -10.64 -15.62 2.17
C ARG A 193 -11.41 -15.95 3.45
N ASN A 194 -10.71 -16.09 4.57
CA ASN A 194 -11.21 -16.80 5.75
C ASN A 194 -11.42 -15.93 7.00
N ASN A 195 -10.88 -14.71 7.04
CA ASN A 195 -11.04 -13.76 8.14
C ASN A 195 -12.02 -12.66 7.71
N LYS A 196 -13.15 -12.55 8.40
CA LYS A 196 -14.22 -11.58 8.07
C LYS A 196 -13.79 -10.10 8.15
N PHE A 197 -12.70 -9.80 8.86
CA PHE A 197 -12.20 -8.44 9.00
C PHE A 197 -11.08 -8.13 8.01
N ALA A 198 -10.47 -9.12 7.37
CA ALA A 198 -9.44 -8.89 6.35
C ALA A 198 -10.10 -8.59 5.01
N ILE A 199 -9.98 -7.36 4.53
CA ILE A 199 -10.68 -6.88 3.33
C ILE A 199 -9.83 -7.10 2.08
N ALA A 200 -8.55 -6.75 2.14
CA ALA A 200 -7.63 -6.82 1.02
C ALA A 200 -6.21 -7.10 1.50
N GLY A 201 -5.33 -7.49 0.59
CA GLY A 201 -3.92 -7.69 0.92
C GLY A 201 -3.15 -8.40 -0.17
N LYS A 202 -1.85 -8.59 0.07
CA LYS A 202 -0.96 -9.32 -0.84
C LYS A 202 0.04 -10.17 -0.07
N THR A 203 0.37 -11.34 -0.63
CA THR A 203 1.43 -12.22 -0.15
C THR A 203 2.70 -12.05 -0.98
N GLY A 204 3.85 -12.37 -0.39
CA GLY A 204 5.11 -12.48 -1.09
C GLY A 204 6.01 -13.55 -0.47
N TYR A 205 6.87 -14.12 -1.31
CA TYR A 205 7.93 -15.02 -0.87
C TYR A 205 9.05 -15.05 -1.90
N THR A 206 10.28 -14.91 -1.44
CA THR A 206 11.49 -15.35 -2.14
C THR A 206 12.44 -15.97 -1.11
N LYS A 207 13.48 -16.67 -1.56
CA LYS A 207 14.50 -17.19 -0.64
C LYS A 207 15.17 -16.08 0.18
N VAL A 208 15.33 -14.90 -0.41
CA VAL A 208 16.03 -13.76 0.19
C VAL A 208 15.12 -12.93 1.10
N ALA A 209 13.88 -12.67 0.68
CA ALA A 209 12.90 -11.90 1.45
C ALA A 209 12.29 -12.67 2.63
N GLY A 210 12.31 -14.01 2.57
CA GLY A 210 11.45 -14.83 3.42
C GLY A 210 9.97 -14.64 3.06
N ARG A 211 9.08 -14.93 4.02
CA ARG A 211 7.63 -14.71 3.85
C ARG A 211 7.31 -13.25 4.14
N THR A 212 6.64 -12.60 3.20
CA THR A 212 6.17 -11.22 3.32
C THR A 212 4.66 -11.17 3.17
N LEU A 213 4.00 -10.32 3.94
CA LEU A 213 2.55 -10.20 3.95
C LEU A 213 2.15 -8.75 4.19
N ALA A 214 1.14 -8.28 3.45
CA ALA A 214 0.45 -7.02 3.70
C ALA A 214 -1.05 -7.28 3.77
N THR A 215 -1.72 -6.82 4.82
CA THR A 215 -3.17 -7.01 5.00
C THR A 215 -3.84 -5.74 5.48
N TYR A 216 -4.91 -5.35 4.81
CA TYR A 216 -5.83 -4.32 5.23
C TYR A 216 -7.00 -4.96 5.98
N PHE A 217 -7.22 -4.55 7.21
CA PHE A 217 -8.34 -4.99 8.04
C PHE A 217 -9.31 -3.86 8.35
N GLU A 218 -10.58 -4.21 8.49
CA GLU A 218 -11.64 -3.30 8.92
C GLU A 218 -12.59 -3.98 9.92
N LYS A 219 -12.87 -3.28 11.02
CA LYS A 219 -13.84 -3.71 12.03
C LYS A 219 -14.40 -2.51 12.79
N ASP A 220 -15.73 -2.41 12.84
CA ASP A 220 -16.45 -1.37 13.60
C ASP A 220 -15.95 0.05 13.30
N GLY A 221 -15.71 0.34 12.02
CA GLY A 221 -15.18 1.63 11.52
C GLY A 221 -13.68 1.87 11.75
N LYS A 222 -12.96 0.94 12.40
CA LYS A 222 -11.50 1.00 12.57
C LYS A 222 -10.83 0.32 11.38
N LYS A 223 -9.86 1.00 10.78
CA LYS A 223 -9.14 0.53 9.60
C LYS A 223 -7.65 0.45 9.91
N VAL A 224 -7.05 -0.71 9.73
CA VAL A 224 -5.65 -0.97 10.08
C VAL A 224 -4.96 -1.74 8.96
N ILE A 225 -3.73 -1.35 8.63
CA ILE A 225 -2.87 -2.13 7.74
C ILE A 225 -1.75 -2.73 8.57
N VAL A 226 -1.51 -4.02 8.36
CA VAL A 226 -0.38 -4.74 8.94
C VAL A 226 0.51 -5.24 7.80
N VAL A 227 1.82 -4.98 7.92
CA VAL A 227 2.84 -5.51 7.02
C VAL A 227 3.89 -6.23 7.84
N THR A 228 4.31 -7.41 7.37
CA THR A 228 5.46 -8.15 7.87
C THR A 228 6.41 -8.53 6.73
N ILE A 229 7.70 -8.47 7.00
CA ILE A 229 8.79 -8.90 6.12
C ILE A 229 9.62 -9.95 6.88
N ASN A 230 9.91 -11.06 6.21
CA ASN A 230 10.54 -12.25 6.78
C ASN A 230 9.86 -12.76 8.07
N GLU A 231 8.57 -13.11 7.99
CA GLU A 231 7.79 -13.63 9.12
C GLU A 231 7.19 -15.01 8.80
N GLY A 232 7.70 -16.05 9.47
CA GLY A 232 7.29 -17.43 9.29
C GLY A 232 5.81 -17.71 9.60
N ASN A 233 5.26 -16.98 10.58
CA ASN A 233 3.91 -17.14 11.12
C ASN A 233 2.99 -15.93 10.78
N ASP A 234 3.25 -15.31 9.63
CA ASP A 234 2.63 -14.07 9.13
C ASP A 234 1.10 -14.01 9.32
N TRP A 235 0.38 -15.08 9.00
CA TRP A 235 -1.09 -15.13 9.14
C TRP A 235 -1.59 -14.88 10.56
N VAL A 236 -0.95 -15.52 11.54
CA VAL A 236 -1.33 -15.41 12.96
C VAL A 236 -0.87 -14.06 13.50
N VAL A 237 0.36 -13.66 13.17
CA VAL A 237 0.93 -12.36 13.56
C VAL A 237 0.04 -11.20 13.08
N HIS A 238 -0.40 -11.22 11.82
CA HIS A 238 -1.30 -10.21 11.28
C HIS A 238 -2.64 -10.15 12.01
N SER A 239 -3.25 -11.31 12.27
CA SER A 239 -4.53 -11.37 13.01
C SER A 239 -4.37 -10.83 14.43
N ASN A 240 -3.28 -11.16 15.12
CA ASN A 240 -3.00 -10.68 16.47
C ASN A 240 -2.77 -9.17 16.52
N PHE A 241 -2.04 -8.59 15.56
CA PHE A 241 -1.85 -7.14 15.49
C PHE A 241 -3.18 -6.42 15.22
N ALA A 242 -3.99 -6.90 14.27
CA ALA A 242 -5.30 -6.32 14.00
C ALA A 242 -6.23 -6.41 15.22
N ASP A 243 -6.31 -7.57 15.87
CA ASP A 243 -7.13 -7.77 17.08
C ASP A 243 -6.68 -6.89 18.24
N TYR A 244 -5.35 -6.70 18.42
CA TYR A 244 -4.81 -5.77 19.39
C TYR A 244 -5.29 -4.35 19.10
N VAL A 245 -5.16 -3.88 17.86
CA VAL A 245 -5.63 -2.54 17.48
C VAL A 245 -7.13 -2.39 17.72
N PHE A 246 -7.94 -3.36 17.29
CA PHE A 246 -9.39 -3.32 17.49
C PHE A 246 -9.83 -3.30 18.95
N LYS A 247 -9.06 -3.95 19.84
CA LYS A 247 -9.34 -4.01 21.28
C LYS A 247 -8.88 -2.76 22.03
N HIS A 248 -7.74 -2.18 21.63
CA HIS A 248 -7.05 -1.14 22.42
C HIS A 248 -7.21 0.28 21.88
N TYR A 249 -7.66 0.42 20.63
CA TYR A 249 -7.92 1.71 20.00
C TYR A 249 -9.42 1.92 19.78
N THR A 250 -9.82 3.19 19.86
CA THR A 250 -11.16 3.68 19.57
C THR A 250 -11.07 4.70 18.44
N ASN A 251 -12.09 4.75 17.58
CA ASN A 251 -12.20 5.80 16.57
C ASN A 251 -12.82 7.05 17.23
N GLU A 252 -11.98 7.94 17.73
CA GLU A 252 -12.37 9.09 18.55
C GLU A 252 -12.66 10.32 17.69
N VAL A 253 -13.76 11.02 18.00
CA VAL A 253 -14.07 12.31 17.36
C VAL A 253 -13.19 13.39 17.97
N ILE A 254 -12.24 13.91 17.19
CA ILE A 254 -11.29 14.95 17.62
C ILE A 254 -11.75 16.37 17.27
N ALA A 255 -12.65 16.51 16.30
CA ALA A 255 -13.37 17.75 16.02
C ALA A 255 -14.75 17.41 15.44
N LYS A 256 -15.82 18.07 15.91
CA LYS A 256 -17.17 17.86 15.40
C LYS A 256 -17.42 18.69 14.14
N ALA A 257 -18.24 18.22 13.21
CA ALA A 257 -18.75 19.10 12.17
C ALA A 257 -19.51 20.29 12.80
N GLY A 258 -19.36 21.47 12.21
CA GLY A 258 -20.01 22.68 12.68
C GLY A 258 -19.25 23.97 12.41
N THR A 259 -19.80 25.07 12.91
CA THR A 259 -19.21 26.40 12.83
C THR A 259 -18.59 26.77 14.18
N TYR A 260 -17.34 27.22 14.14
CA TYR A 260 -16.53 27.62 15.27
C TYR A 260 -16.24 29.11 15.17
N SER A 261 -16.62 29.90 16.19
CA SER A 261 -16.16 31.29 16.30
C SER A 261 -14.73 31.26 16.84
N VAL A 262 -13.75 31.58 16.00
CA VAL A 262 -12.32 31.51 16.36
C VAL A 262 -11.86 32.86 16.92
N GLN A 263 -12.38 33.95 16.36
CA GLN A 263 -12.20 35.33 16.83
C GLN A 263 -13.52 36.09 16.65
N SER A 264 -13.58 37.33 17.15
CA SER A 264 -14.80 38.16 17.05
C SER A 264 -15.28 38.36 15.61
N ASP A 265 -14.35 38.44 14.65
CA ASP A 265 -14.60 38.69 13.22
C ASP A 265 -14.39 37.45 12.34
N ILE A 266 -14.18 36.25 12.91
CA ILE A 266 -13.84 35.05 12.14
C ILE A 266 -14.63 33.84 12.61
N ASP A 267 -15.44 33.31 11.70
CA ASP A 267 -16.04 31.98 11.83
C ASP A 267 -15.32 30.98 10.93
N VAL A 268 -15.18 29.75 11.41
CA VAL A 268 -14.62 28.63 10.65
C VAL A 268 -15.62 27.49 10.60
N LYS A 269 -15.91 26.98 9.41
CA LYS A 269 -16.83 25.87 9.20
C LYS A 269 -16.07 24.60 8.83
N LEU A 270 -16.28 23.57 9.64
CA LEU A 270 -15.84 22.21 9.36
C LEU A 270 -17.04 21.39 8.89
N THR A 271 -16.98 20.89 7.67
CA THR A 271 -18.11 20.19 7.03
C THR A 271 -18.33 18.80 7.62
N GLU A 272 -17.26 18.04 7.86
CA GLU A 272 -17.31 16.67 8.34
C GLU A 272 -16.56 16.51 9.66
N PRO A 273 -17.06 15.68 10.61
CA PRO A 273 -16.34 15.40 11.83
C PRO A 273 -14.98 14.78 11.52
N GLN A 274 -13.98 15.18 12.28
CA GLN A 274 -12.64 14.61 12.19
C GLN A 274 -12.48 13.52 13.24
N HIS A 275 -11.97 12.38 12.79
CA HIS A 275 -11.74 11.21 13.61
C HIS A 275 -10.25 10.83 13.63
N LEU A 276 -9.81 10.25 14.75
CA LEU A 276 -8.51 9.58 14.87
C LEU A 276 -8.67 8.25 15.61
N LEU A 277 -7.93 7.24 15.15
CA LEU A 277 -7.80 5.99 15.86
C LEU A 277 -6.81 6.16 17.03
N LEU A 278 -7.30 6.16 18.27
CA LEU A 278 -6.51 6.50 19.46
C LEU A 278 -6.68 5.47 20.58
N THR A 279 -5.62 5.24 21.34
CA THR A 279 -5.73 4.60 22.66
C THR A 279 -6.25 5.59 23.72
N LYS A 280 -6.75 5.06 24.84
CA LYS A 280 -7.21 5.89 25.98
C LYS A 280 -6.14 6.87 26.51
N LYS A 281 -4.86 6.54 26.37
CA LYS A 281 -3.75 7.40 26.79
C LYS A 281 -3.49 8.52 25.78
N GLU A 282 -3.60 8.22 24.48
CA GLU A 282 -3.36 9.17 23.39
C GLU A 282 -4.44 10.25 23.28
N VAL A 283 -5.68 9.96 23.68
CA VAL A 283 -6.77 10.97 23.68
C VAL A 283 -6.35 12.27 24.38
N LYS A 284 -5.64 12.16 25.51
CA LYS A 284 -5.18 13.32 26.29
C LYS A 284 -3.97 14.05 25.68
N LYS A 285 -3.34 13.45 24.66
CA LYS A 285 -2.14 13.97 23.99
C LYS A 285 -2.46 14.69 22.68
N VAL A 286 -3.70 14.59 22.19
CA VAL A 286 -4.11 15.26 20.95
C VAL A 286 -4.02 16.78 21.14
N LYS A 287 -3.20 17.40 20.29
CA LYS A 287 -3.14 18.86 20.12
C LYS A 287 -3.65 19.21 18.73
N ASN A 288 -4.06 20.46 18.54
CA ASN A 288 -4.46 20.94 17.23
C ASN A 288 -4.05 22.39 17.01
N ILE A 289 -3.84 22.76 15.75
CA ILE A 289 -3.49 24.10 15.30
C ILE A 289 -4.41 24.45 14.13
N LEU A 290 -5.08 25.59 14.22
CA LEU A 290 -5.88 26.14 13.15
C LEU A 290 -5.13 27.28 12.45
N GLN A 291 -4.77 27.06 11.19
CA GLN A 291 -4.08 28.02 10.35
C GLN A 291 -5.10 28.72 9.45
N LEU A 292 -5.20 30.04 9.60
CA LEU A 292 -6.11 30.89 8.83
C LEU A 292 -5.36 31.58 7.68
N PRO A 293 -6.03 31.81 6.53
CA PRO A 293 -5.42 32.55 5.44
C PRO A 293 -5.25 34.02 5.83
N ARG A 294 -4.20 34.65 5.29
CA ARG A 294 -3.98 36.10 5.48
C ARG A 294 -4.92 36.95 4.61
N SER A 295 -5.31 36.44 3.45
CA SER A 295 -6.20 37.13 2.52
C SER A 295 -7.65 36.97 2.99
N LYS A 296 -8.37 38.09 3.11
CA LYS A 296 -9.77 38.11 3.53
C LYS A 296 -10.70 38.08 2.33
N THR A 297 -10.83 36.92 1.70
CA THR A 297 -11.77 36.71 0.57
C THR A 297 -12.99 35.91 1.00
N LYS A 298 -14.06 35.96 0.20
CA LYS A 298 -15.30 35.22 0.44
C LYS A 298 -15.12 33.69 0.46
N ASP A 299 -14.12 33.20 -0.28
CA ASP A 299 -13.80 31.77 -0.44
C ASP A 299 -12.50 31.40 0.29
N SER A 300 -12.25 32.06 1.43
CA SER A 300 -11.07 31.80 2.25
C SER A 300 -11.11 30.38 2.81
N ILE A 301 -10.02 29.63 2.65
CA ILE A 301 -9.85 28.30 3.26
C ILE A 301 -8.74 28.33 4.31
N GLY A 302 -8.98 27.63 5.41
CA GLY A 302 -8.01 27.38 6.48
C GLY A 302 -7.60 25.91 6.52
N ARG A 303 -6.54 25.64 7.29
CA ARG A 303 -6.08 24.28 7.58
C ARG A 303 -6.13 24.01 9.07
N TRP A 304 -6.85 22.97 9.47
CA TRP A 304 -6.90 22.49 10.85
C TRP A 304 -6.05 21.24 10.99
N SER A 305 -4.88 21.38 11.59
CA SER A 305 -3.88 20.32 11.76
C SER A 305 -3.99 19.71 13.15
N PHE A 306 -3.93 18.38 13.25
CA PHE A 306 -3.98 17.62 14.49
C PHE A 306 -2.65 16.89 14.72
N TYR A 307 -2.23 16.85 15.98
CA TYR A 307 -0.93 16.35 16.40
C TYR A 307 -1.06 15.39 17.58
N ILE A 308 -0.15 14.42 17.65
CA ILE A 308 0.06 13.57 18.83
C ILE A 308 1.55 13.60 19.13
N ASP A 309 1.93 13.92 20.37
CA ASP A 309 3.34 14.03 20.77
C ASP A 309 4.15 14.92 19.80
N ASP A 310 3.55 16.05 19.39
CA ASP A 310 4.10 17.05 18.47
C ASP A 310 4.38 16.57 17.03
N GLN A 311 3.97 15.35 16.68
CA GLN A 311 3.97 14.85 15.31
C GLN A 311 2.62 15.09 14.62
N PRO A 312 2.59 15.63 13.38
CA PRO A 312 1.35 15.82 12.64
C PRO A 312 0.76 14.46 12.28
N VAL A 313 -0.54 14.28 12.48
CA VAL A 313 -1.24 13.01 12.21
C VAL A 313 -2.38 13.14 11.21
N LYS A 314 -3.00 14.32 11.12
CA LYS A 314 -4.12 14.57 10.21
C LYS A 314 -4.32 16.06 9.97
N ASP A 315 -4.74 16.40 8.76
CA ASP A 315 -5.17 17.75 8.39
C ASP A 315 -6.63 17.72 7.92
N ALA A 316 -7.37 18.79 8.20
CA ALA A 316 -8.69 19.06 7.66
C ALA A 316 -8.72 20.45 7.01
N ILE A 317 -9.35 20.54 5.84
CA ILE A 317 -9.66 21.82 5.21
C ILE A 317 -10.95 22.36 5.82
N VAL A 318 -10.97 23.66 6.09
CA VAL A 318 -12.11 24.35 6.69
C VAL A 318 -12.41 25.64 5.93
N ASP A 319 -13.69 25.97 5.81
CA ASP A 319 -14.11 27.23 5.21
C ASP A 319 -13.96 28.35 6.25
N VAL A 320 -13.40 29.48 5.84
CA VAL A 320 -13.17 30.65 6.70
C VAL A 320 -14.09 31.78 6.26
N LYS A 321 -14.90 32.28 7.19
CA LYS A 321 -15.82 33.39 6.96
C LYS A 321 -15.44 34.58 7.83
N TRP A 322 -15.03 35.65 7.17
CA TRP A 322 -14.78 36.95 7.78
C TRP A 322 -16.11 37.68 7.97
N LYS A 323 -16.34 38.25 9.15
CA LYS A 323 -17.53 39.05 9.48
C LYS A 323 -17.32 40.53 9.15
#